data_AF-A0A3N8A0Y8-F1
#
_entry.id   AF-A0A3N8A0Y8-F1
#
_cell.length_a   1.000
_cell.length_b   1.000
_cell.length_c   1.000
_cell.angle_alpha   90.00
_cell.angle_beta   90.00
_cell.angle_gamma   90.00
#
_symmetry.space_group_name_H-M   'P 1'
#
loop_
_entity.id
_entity.type
_entity.pdbx_description
1 polymer ?
#
loop_
_entity_poly.entity_id
_entity_poly.type
_entity_poly.pdbx_seq_one_letter_code
_entity_poly.pdbx_strand_id
1 'polypeptide(L)' 'MRPRAILGDEVEFQRELWTFETGKGYSVWYPGEPEQREEDYENVEYRRLPVVLLKPWIPPEWRAKVKS' A
#
# COMPACT_ATOMS: atom_id res chain seq x y z
N MET A 1 23.11 6.55 -27.82
CA MET A 1 21.76 6.25 -27.30
C MET A 1 21.81 6.37 -25.78
N ARG A 2 21.08 7.32 -25.17
CA ARG A 2 20.93 7.39 -23.70
C ARG A 2 19.55 6.83 -23.33
N PRO A 3 19.39 6.10 -22.22
CA PRO A 3 18.07 5.65 -21.81
C PRO A 3 17.22 6.87 -21.46
N ARG A 4 16.02 6.92 -22.04
CA ARG A 4 14.97 7.88 -21.67
C ARG A 4 14.49 7.49 -20.28
N ALA A 5 14.78 8.31 -19.27
CA ALA A 5 14.12 8.21 -17.97
C ALA A 5 12.64 8.50 -18.17
N ILE A 6 11.78 7.53 -17.82
CA ILE A 6 10.34 7.77 -17.66
C ILE A 6 10.20 8.60 -16.38
N LEU A 7 10.13 9.92 -16.51
CA LEU A 7 9.59 10.79 -15.46
C LEU A 7 8.12 10.40 -15.29
N GLY A 8 7.72 9.83 -14.15
CA GLY A 8 6.31 9.55 -13.92
C GLY A 8 5.94 9.01 -12.56
N ASP A 9 6.73 8.09 -12.00
CA ASP A 9 6.36 7.44 -10.75
C ASP A 9 7.14 8.08 -9.60
N GLU A 10 6.53 9.05 -8.93
CA GLU A 10 7.00 9.49 -7.61
C GLU A 10 6.88 8.31 -6.65
N VAL A 11 8.01 7.65 -6.42
CA VAL A 11 8.12 6.58 -5.44
C VAL A 11 8.16 7.21 -4.05
N GLU A 12 7.20 6.87 -3.19
CA GLU A 12 7.23 7.25 -1.79
C GLU A 12 7.63 6.05 -0.93
N PHE A 13 8.80 6.13 -0.32
CA PHE A 13 9.23 5.17 0.69
C PHE A 13 8.45 5.41 1.97
N GLN A 14 7.61 4.44 2.35
CA GLN A 14 6.90 4.50 3.61
C GLN A 14 7.89 4.23 4.74
N ARG A 15 7.98 5.17 5.68
CA ARG A 15 8.86 5.04 6.85
C ARG A 15 8.32 4.05 7.86
N GLU A 16 7.00 3.95 7.95
CA GLU A 16 6.33 3.04 8.86
C GLU A 16 6.17 1.66 8.23
N LEU A 17 6.26 0.62 9.05
CA LEU A 17 6.01 -0.75 8.60
C LEU A 17 4.52 -0.94 8.32
N TRP A 18 4.24 -1.66 7.25
CA TRP A 18 2.89 -2.05 6.90
C TRP A 18 2.66 -3.49 7.34
N THR A 19 1.40 -3.79 7.66
CA THR A 19 0.94 -5.14 7.92
C THR A 19 0.41 -5.75 6.64
N PHE A 20 0.99 -6.88 6.28
CA PHE A 20 0.44 -7.82 5.33
C PHE A 20 -0.32 -8.90 6.09
N GLU A 21 -1.59 -9.03 5.76
CA GLU A 21 -2.48 -10.01 6.35
C GLU A 21 -2.98 -10.94 5.25
N THR A 22 -2.91 -12.24 5.51
CA THR A 22 -3.51 -13.24 4.62
C THR A 22 -4.38 -14.19 5.43
N GLY A 23 -5.59 -14.42 4.92
CA GLY A 23 -6.54 -15.36 5.51
C GLY A 23 -7.24 -16.16 4.43
N LYS A 24 -8.36 -16.80 4.76
CA LYS A 24 -9.07 -17.70 3.85
C LYS A 24 -9.68 -16.96 2.67
N GLY A 25 -8.95 -16.94 1.55
CA GLY A 25 -9.38 -16.35 0.28
C GLY A 25 -9.13 -14.85 0.15
N TYR A 26 -8.36 -14.24 1.05
CA TYR A 26 -8.01 -12.82 0.96
C TYR A 26 -6.56 -12.55 1.35
N SER A 27 -6.03 -11.46 0.82
CA SER A 27 -4.77 -10.86 1.26
C SER A 27 -4.89 -9.34 1.21
N VAL A 28 -4.45 -8.65 2.26
CA VAL A 28 -4.60 -7.19 2.40
C VAL A 28 -3.34 -6.56 2.97
N TRP A 29 -3.07 -5.33 2.56
CA TRP A 29 -2.00 -4.48 3.08
C TRP A 29 -2.61 -3.24 3.73
N TYR A 30 -2.19 -2.94 4.96
CA TYR A 30 -2.59 -1.73 5.66
C TYR A 30 -1.44 -1.16 6.51
N PRO A 31 -1.41 0.16 6.73
CA PRO A 31 -0.41 0.77 7.60
C PRO A 31 -0.70 0.42 9.07
N GLY A 32 0.37 0.23 9.86
CA GLY A 32 0.24 0.04 11.32
C GLY A 32 0.36 -1.41 11.79
N GLU A 33 0.01 -1.64 13.05
CA GLU A 33 -0.01 -2.97 13.67
C GLU A 33 -1.25 -3.76 13.22
N PRO A 34 -1.20 -5.10 13.25
CA PRO A 34 -2.38 -5.93 13.03
C PRO A 34 -3.54 -5.53 13.93
N GLU A 35 -4.73 -5.38 13.36
CA GLU A 35 -5.93 -5.18 14.15
C GLU A 35 -6.31 -6.48 14.86
N GLN A 36 -6.55 -6.42 16.16
CA GLN A 36 -7.01 -7.58 16.92
C GLN A 36 -8.47 -7.87 16.51
N ARG A 37 -8.69 -8.95 15.77
CA ARG A 37 -10.03 -9.41 15.40
C ARG A 37 -10.54 -10.46 16.40
N GLU A 38 -11.85 -10.46 16.61
CA GLU A 38 -12.54 -11.48 17.44
C GLU A 38 -12.30 -12.89 16.89
N GLU A 39 -12.42 -13.91 17.75
CA GLU A 39 -11.96 -15.31 17.59
C GLU A 39 -12.39 -16.04 16.29
N ASP A 40 -13.31 -15.47 15.50
CA ASP A 40 -13.89 -16.09 14.31
C ASP A 40 -12.98 -16.07 13.06
N TYR A 41 -11.81 -15.41 13.11
CA TYR A 41 -10.82 -15.41 12.01
C TYR A 41 -9.81 -16.54 12.18
N GLU A 42 -10.24 -17.78 11.95
CA GLU A 42 -9.32 -18.93 11.97
C GLU A 42 -8.31 -18.87 10.80
N ASN A 43 -7.01 -19.00 11.12
CA ASN A 43 -5.86 -19.09 10.18
C ASN A 43 -5.46 -17.79 9.47
N VAL A 44 -5.41 -16.67 10.18
CA VAL A 44 -4.81 -15.43 9.66
C VAL A 44 -3.31 -15.39 9.97
N GLU A 45 -2.49 -15.20 8.94
CA GLU A 45 -1.05 -14.95 9.07
C GLU A 45 -0.76 -13.45 8.88
N TYR A 46 0.11 -12.91 9.75
CA TYR A 46 0.52 -11.51 9.73
C TYR A 46 2.02 -11.39 9.46
N ARG A 47 2.41 -10.42 8.63
CA ARG A 47 3.81 -10.02 8.42
C ARG A 47 3.92 -8.50 8.44
N ARG A 48 4.93 -8.00 9.14
CA ARG A 48 5.25 -6.57 9.22
C ARG A 48 6.46 -6.26 8.34
N LEU A 49 6.25 -5.52 7.26
CA LEU A 49 7.26 -5.32 6.23
C LEU A 49 7.30 -3.85 5.76
N PRO A 50 8.49 -3.32 5.40
CA PRO A 50 8.59 -2.04 4.73
C PRO A 50 7.96 -2.14 3.34
N VAL A 51 7.23 -1.12 2.93
CA VAL A 51 6.61 -1.05 1.59
C VAL A 51 7.01 0.21 0.86
N VAL A 52 6.96 0.11 -0.46
CA VAL A 52 7.19 1.20 -1.38
C VAL A 52 5.85 1.52 -2.02
N LEU A 53 5.31 2.72 -1.76
CA LEU A 53 4.10 3.16 -2.43
C LEU A 53 4.48 3.86 -3.73
N LEU A 54 3.95 3.35 -4.83
CA LEU A 54 3.95 4.07 -6.09
C LEU A 54 2.83 5.10 -5.99
N LYS A 55 3.16 6.39 -6.01
CA LYS A 55 2.10 7.39 -6.15
C LYS A 55 1.48 7.17 -7.53
N PRO A 56 0.17 6.86 -7.61
CA PRO A 56 -0.46 6.77 -8.90
C PRO A 56 -0.29 8.12 -9.58
N TRP A 57 0.09 8.10 -10.85
CA TRP A 57 0.00 9.30 -11.66
C TRP A 57 -1.47 9.70 -11.74
N ILE A 58 -1.86 10.70 -10.95
CA ILE A 58 -3.20 11.27 -11.00
C ILE A 58 -3.21 12.31 -12.12
N PRO A 59 -4.04 12.12 -13.16
CA PRO A 59 -4.23 13.13 -14.20
C PRO A 59 -4.56 14.49 -13.57
N PRO A 60 -3.97 15.60 -14.05
CA PRO A 60 -4.20 16.93 -13.47
C PRO A 60 -5.67 17.28 -13.24
N GLU A 61 -6.55 16.86 -14.15
CA GLU A 61 -8.01 17.04 -14.10
C GLU A 61 -8.69 16.38 -12.88
N TRP A 62 -8.09 15.34 -12.29
CA TRP A 62 -8.66 14.62 -11.13
C TRP A 62 -8.09 15.11 -9.80
N ARG A 63 -6.95 15.82 -9.81
CA ARG A 63 -6.31 16.36 -8.59
C ARG A 63 -7.21 17.33 -7.83
N ALA A 64 -8.08 18.04 -8.53
CA ALA A 64 -9.04 18.98 -7.94
C ALA A 64 -10.19 18.28 -7.19
N LYS A 65 -10.54 17.04 -7.56
CA LYS A 65 -11.64 16.28 -6.94
C LYS A 65 -11.24 15.56 -5.65
N VAL A 66 -9.96 15.25 -5.48
CA VAL A 66 -9.43 14.53 -4.30
C VAL A 66 -9.25 15.44 -3.08
N LYS A 67 -9.22 16.77 -3.26
CA LYS A 67 -9.04 17.75 -2.18
C LYS A 67 -10.35 18.34 -1.61
N SER A 68 -11.50 17.75 -1.94
CA SER A 68 -12.82 18.19 -1.44
C SER A 68 -13.35 17.31 -0.33
#